data_AF-A0A2E4FEM5-F1
#
_entry.id   AF-A0A2E4FEM5-F1
#
_cell.length_a   1.000
_cell.length_b   1.000
_cell.length_c   1.000
_cell.angle_alpha   90.00
_cell.angle_beta   90.00
_cell.angle_gamma   90.00
#
_symmetry.space_group_name_H-M   'P 1'
#
loop_
_entity.id
_entity.type
_entity.pdbx_description
1 polymer ?
#
loop_
_entity_poly.entity_id
_entity_poly.type
_entity_poly.pdbx_seq_one_letter_code
_entity_poly.pdbx_strand_id
1 'polypeptide(L)' 'MCLAAEAGELLEPFLWNRDEDALDRAAISQELADVLICAVNLAAKLDIDLMQAVDAKIDMNAQRYPVSKARGRATKHDAL' A
#
# COMPACT_ATOMS: atom_id res chain seq x y z
N MET A 1 -11.08 -12.49 1.26
CA MET A 1 -10.31 -13.49 0.48
C MET A 1 -9.69 -12.83 -0.75
N CYS A 2 -10.47 -12.18 -1.65
CA CYS A 2 -10.01 -11.30 -2.77
C CYS A 2 -8.71 -10.52 -2.48
N LEU A 3 -8.74 -9.60 -1.51
CA LEU A 3 -7.61 -8.68 -1.24
C LEU A 3 -6.25 -9.36 -1.01
N ALA A 4 -6.22 -10.51 -0.33
CA ALA A 4 -4.97 -11.20 -0.05
C ALA A 4 -4.41 -11.95 -1.27
N ALA A 5 -5.29 -12.38 -2.18
CA ALA A 5 -4.92 -13.02 -3.43
C ALA A 5 -4.31 -11.98 -4.38
N GLU A 6 -5.01 -10.87 -4.65
CA GLU A 6 -4.51 -9.82 -5.55
C GLU A 6 -3.21 -9.19 -5.04
N ALA A 7 -3.06 -9.06 -3.71
CA ALA A 7 -1.80 -8.60 -3.14
C ALA A 7 -0.65 -9.60 -3.38
N GLY A 8 -0.95 -10.88 -3.48
CA GLY A 8 0.02 -11.91 -3.87
C GLY A 8 0.38 -11.81 -5.35
N GLU A 9 -0.62 -11.67 -6.22
CA GLU A 9 -0.45 -11.53 -7.67
C GLU A 9 0.37 -10.27 -8.01
N LEU A 10 0.08 -9.14 -7.35
CA LEU A 10 0.88 -7.91 -7.45
C LEU A 10 2.36 -8.11 -7.06
N LEU A 11 2.64 -8.96 -6.08
CA LEU A 11 4.00 -9.17 -5.57
C LEU A 11 4.77 -10.25 -6.35
N GLU A 12 4.08 -11.09 -7.12
CA GLU A 12 4.70 -12.20 -7.87
C GLU A 12 5.84 -11.75 -8.80
N PRO A 13 5.71 -10.66 -9.60
CA PRO A 13 6.79 -10.20 -10.48
C PRO A 13 8.08 -9.82 -9.74
N PHE A 14 7.99 -9.50 -8.44
CA PHE A 14 9.09 -9.04 -7.60
C PHE A 14 9.79 -10.17 -6.84
N LEU A 15 9.29 -11.41 -6.90
CA LEU A 15 9.87 -12.54 -6.15
C LEU A 15 11.31 -12.86 -6.59
N TRP A 16 11.56 -12.79 -7.90
CA TRP A 16 12.83 -13.23 -8.50
C TRP A 16 13.55 -12.14 -9.31
N ASN A 17 12.86 -11.03 -9.62
CA ASN A 17 13.44 -9.91 -10.36
C ASN A 17 14.00 -8.85 -9.40
N ARG A 18 15.30 -8.60 -9.53
CA ARG A 18 15.95 -7.43 -8.89
C ARG A 18 16.07 -6.24 -9.84
N ASP A 19 15.77 -6.46 -11.11
CA ASP A 19 15.79 -5.43 -12.14
C ASP A 19 14.36 -4.90 -12.32
N GLU A 20 14.11 -3.72 -11.77
CA GLU A 20 12.80 -3.06 -11.85
C GLU A 20 12.47 -2.59 -13.28
N ASP A 21 13.48 -2.42 -14.14
CA ASP A 21 13.27 -2.00 -15.53
C ASP A 21 12.78 -3.15 -16.42
N ALA A 22 12.92 -4.40 -15.97
CA ALA A 22 12.42 -5.60 -16.63
C ALA A 22 10.95 -5.91 -16.32
N LEU A 23 10.32 -5.14 -15.41
CA LEU A 23 8.95 -5.38 -14.97
C LEU A 23 7.91 -4.85 -15.96
N ASP A 24 6.88 -5.66 -16.25
CA ASP A 24 5.75 -5.22 -17.07
C ASP A 24 4.85 -4.25 -16.28
N ARG A 25 5.02 -2.96 -16.55
CA ARG A 25 4.26 -1.88 -15.91
C ARG A 25 2.77 -1.96 -16.19
N ALA A 26 2.35 -2.49 -17.34
CA ALA A 26 0.94 -2.61 -17.68
C ALA A 26 0.29 -3.70 -16.82
N ALA A 27 0.94 -4.86 -16.69
CA ALA A 27 0.50 -5.94 -15.81
C ALA A 27 0.43 -5.48 -14.35
N ILE A 28 1.51 -4.87 -13.83
CA ILE A 28 1.54 -4.34 -12.45
C ILE A 28 0.41 -3.33 -12.20
N SER A 29 0.09 -2.49 -13.19
CA SER A 29 -1.00 -1.54 -13.07
C SER A 29 -2.37 -2.20 -12.96
N GLN A 30 -2.59 -3.38 -13.57
CA GLN A 30 -3.84 -4.13 -13.41
C GLN A 30 -3.93 -4.71 -12.00
N GLU A 31 -2.87 -5.38 -11.54
CA GLU A 31 -2.85 -5.98 -10.19
C GLU A 31 -3.01 -4.92 -9.08
N LEU A 32 -2.41 -3.73 -9.24
CA LEU A 32 -2.65 -2.59 -8.35
C LEU A 32 -4.12 -2.16 -8.32
N ALA A 33 -4.78 -2.17 -9.48
CA ALA A 33 -6.19 -1.83 -9.58
C ALA A 33 -7.06 -2.89 -8.89
N ASP A 34 -6.75 -4.17 -9.05
CA ASP A 34 -7.48 -5.27 -8.42
C ASP A 34 -7.37 -5.24 -6.90
N VAL A 35 -6.18 -4.96 -6.36
CA VAL A 35 -5.99 -4.70 -4.91
C VAL A 35 -6.88 -3.56 -4.44
N LEU A 36 -6.91 -2.44 -5.16
CA LEU A 36 -7.72 -1.28 -4.80
C LEU A 36 -9.22 -1.59 -4.88
N ILE A 37 -9.67 -2.28 -5.93
CA ILE A 37 -11.06 -2.71 -6.11
C ILE A 37 -11.49 -3.63 -4.96
N CYS A 38 -10.68 -4.62 -4.59
CA CYS A 38 -10.99 -5.47 -3.44
C CYS A 38 -11.08 -4.66 -2.14
N ALA A 39 -10.20 -3.68 -1.94
CA ALA A 39 -10.19 -2.83 -0.73
C ALA A 39 -11.43 -1.94 -0.64
N VAL A 40 -11.80 -1.27 -1.74
CA VAL A 40 -13.02 -0.45 -1.83
C VAL A 40 -14.27 -1.30 -1.61
N ASN A 41 -14.34 -2.47 -2.24
CA ASN A 41 -15.45 -3.40 -2.05
C ASN A 41 -15.57 -3.89 -0.60
N LEU A 42 -14.45 -4.12 0.08
CA LEU A 42 -14.44 -4.52 1.49
C LEU A 42 -14.93 -3.38 2.39
N ALA A 43 -14.46 -2.15 2.15
CA ALA A 43 -14.89 -0.98 2.90
C ALA A 43 -16.41 -0.75 2.76
N ALA A 44 -16.93 -0.84 1.54
CA ALA A 44 -18.37 -0.74 1.28
C ALA A 44 -19.19 -1.81 2.02
N LYS A 45 -18.72 -3.05 2.08
CA LYS A 45 -19.39 -4.15 2.82
C LYS A 45 -19.39 -3.95 4.34
N LEU A 46 -18.41 -3.21 4.86
CA LEU A 46 -18.25 -2.96 6.29
C LEU A 46 -18.78 -1.59 6.71
N ASP A 47 -19.38 -0.82 5.79
CA ASP A 47 -19.84 0.55 6.03
C ASP A 47 -18.72 1.48 6.54
N ILE A 48 -17.53 1.33 5.95
CA ILE A 48 -16.35 2.16 6.26
C ILE A 48 -16.20 3.23 5.19
N ASP A 49 -16.15 4.50 5.60
CA ASP A 49 -15.64 5.58 4.75
C ASP A 49 -14.13 5.43 4.59
N LEU A 50 -13.73 4.79 3.49
CA LEU A 50 -12.33 4.49 3.21
C LEU A 50 -11.50 5.77 3.03
N MET A 51 -12.07 6.83 2.45
CA MET A 51 -11.34 8.08 2.24
C MET A 51 -11.06 8.77 3.56
N GLN A 52 -12.06 8.87 4.44
CA GLN A 52 -11.87 9.40 5.79
C GLN A 52 -10.85 8.57 6.59
N ALA A 53 -10.88 7.23 6.47
CA ALA A 53 -9.92 6.36 7.15
C ALA A 53 -8.48 6.57 6.66
N VAL A 54 -8.29 6.80 5.35
CA VAL A 54 -6.98 7.11 4.77
C VAL A 54 -6.46 8.46 5.26
N ASP A 55 -7.28 9.51 5.25
CA ASP A 55 -6.90 10.84 5.73
C ASP A 55 -6.48 10.81 7.21
N ALA A 56 -7.31 10.20 8.06
CA ALA A 56 -6.99 10.03 9.48
C ALA A 56 -5.68 9.25 9.69
N LYS A 57 -5.42 8.24 8.84
CA LYS A 57 -4.18 7.46 8.91
C LYS A 57 -2.95 8.27 8.48
N ILE A 58 -3.07 9.13 7.48
CA ILE A 58 -2.01 10.05 7.05
C ILE A 58 -1.64 11.00 8.20
N ASP A 59 -2.63 11.60 8.85
CA ASP A 59 -2.41 12.50 9.99
C ASP A 59 -1.72 11.79 11.16
N MET A 60 -2.17 10.57 11.50
CA MET A 60 -1.52 9.74 12.51
C MET A 60 -0.07 9.40 12.14
N ASN A 61 0.20 9.12 10.86
CA ASN A 61 1.55 8.83 10.39
C ASN A 61 2.44 10.08 10.46
N ALA A 62 1.94 11.26 10.14
CA ALA A 62 2.68 12.51 10.26
C ALA A 62 3.13 12.81 11.70
N GLN A 63 2.28 12.47 12.68
CA GLN A 63 2.63 12.57 14.11
C GLN A 63 3.69 11.54 14.53
N ARG A 64 3.59 10.30 14.01
CA ARG A 64 4.55 9.22 14.32
C ARG A 64 5.90 9.41 13.64
N TYR A 65 5.94 10.03 12.46
CA TYR A 65 7.14 10.22 11.67
C TYR A 65 7.38 11.71 11.38
N PRO A 66 7.78 12.52 12.39
CA PRO A 66 8.07 13.93 12.16
C PRO A 66 9.18 14.10 11.12
N VAL A 67 9.00 15.02 10.16
CA VAL A 67 9.96 15.26 9.07
C VAL A 67 11.37 15.55 9.60
N SER A 68 11.49 16.26 10.73
CA SER A 68 12.78 16.58 11.34
C SER A 68 13.56 15.35 11.83
N LYS A 69 12.89 14.24 12.11
CA LYS A 69 13.50 13.00 12.61
C LYS A 69 13.54 11.89 11.55
N ALA A 70 12.56 11.87 10.66
CA ALA A 70 12.30 10.76 9.74
C ALA A 70 12.79 11.00 8.30
N ARG A 71 13.11 12.24 7.90
CA ARG A 71 13.49 12.52 6.50
C ARG A 71 14.74 11.74 6.11
N GLY A 72 14.63 10.91 5.07
CA GLY A 72 15.73 10.06 4.56
C GLY A 72 15.99 8.80 5.40
N ARG A 73 15.12 8.47 6.36
CA ARG A 73 15.25 7.31 7.24
C ARG A 73 14.00 6.43 7.13
N ALA A 74 14.19 5.15 6.82
CA ALA A 74 13.12 4.15 6.81
C ALA A 74 12.91 3.50 8.19
N THR A 75 13.58 3.99 9.24
CA THR A 75 13.42 3.48 10.60
C THR A 75 11.99 3.73 11.09
N LYS A 76 11.44 2.74 11.79
CA LYS A 76 10.14 2.88 12.45
C LYS A 76 10.25 3.92 13.58
N HIS A 77 9.12 4.55 13.90
CA HIS A 77 9.02 5.65 14.90
C HIS A 77 9.55 5.32 16.30
N ASP A 78 9.54 4.05 16.68
CA ASP A 78 10.14 3.53 17.92
C ASP A 78 11.69 3.53 17.90
N ALA A 79 12.28 3.75 16.73
CA ALA A 79 13.72 3.80 16.49
C ALA A 79 14.17 5.11 15.79
N LEU A 80 13.36 6.19 15.87
CA LEU A 80 13.63 7.52 15.30
C LEU A 80 14.17 8.55 16.30
#